data_AF-A0A1W9TRE4-F1
#
_entry.id   AF-A0A1W9TRE4-F1
#
_cell.length_a   1.000
_cell.length_b   1.000
_cell.length_c   1.000
_cell.angle_alpha   90.00
_cell.angle_beta   90.00
_cell.angle_gamma   90.00
#
_symmetry.space_group_name_H-M   'P 1'
#
loop_
_entity.id
_entity.type
_entity.pdbx_description
1 polymer ?
#
loop_
_entity_poly.entity_id
_entity_poly.type
_entity_poly.pdbx_seq_one_letter_code
_entity_poly.pdbx_strand_id
1 'polypeptide(L)'
;MERTIKSDMPIWKYIGKGSFTTKAGVIIKSNQVFNALEDDIPFAFRDVIILQNEPKQEVTEVQQDSFYSKQEVIKGWYNVVDTEGKILNEKKLRSDAADELIEELNNIK
;
A
#
# COMPACT_ATOMS: atom_id res chain seq x y z
N MET A 1 24.47 -3.95 -32.31
CA MET A 1 23.27 -4.78 -32.52
C MET A 1 22.67 -5.07 -31.15
N GLU A 2 21.86 -4.17 -30.62
CA GLU A 2 21.19 -4.34 -29.33
C GLU A 2 19.81 -4.95 -29.58
N ARG A 3 19.58 -6.15 -29.05
CA ARG A 3 18.28 -6.82 -29.10
C ARG A 3 17.45 -6.30 -27.93
N THR A 4 16.52 -5.39 -28.22
CA THR A 4 15.47 -4.93 -27.30
C THR A 4 14.45 -6.04 -27.07
N ILE A 5 14.64 -6.85 -26.03
CA ILE A 5 13.60 -7.76 -25.55
C ILE A 5 12.85 -7.06 -24.42
N LYS A 6 11.96 -6.12 -24.77
CA LYS A 6 10.88 -5.72 -23.86
C LYS A 6 9.87 -6.86 -23.89
N SER A 7 10.09 -7.87 -23.06
CA SER A 7 9.09 -8.90 -22.79
C SER A 7 7.94 -8.26 -22.02
N ASP A 8 6.96 -7.74 -22.75
CA ASP A 8 5.67 -7.28 -22.23
C ASP A 8 4.82 -8.49 -21.81
N MET A 9 5.35 -9.31 -20.89
CA MET A 9 4.61 -10.43 -20.33
C MET A 9 3.86 -9.94 -19.10
N PRO A 10 2.52 -10.05 -19.08
CA PRO A 10 1.74 -9.63 -17.94
C PRO A 10 2.16 -10.40 -16.70
N ILE A 11 2.32 -9.66 -15.61
CA ILE A 11 2.63 -10.21 -14.29
C ILE A 11 1.31 -10.56 -13.62
N TRP A 12 1.18 -11.78 -13.12
CA TRP A 12 0.01 -12.27 -12.41
C TRP A 12 0.39 -12.69 -11.00
N LYS A 13 -0.56 -12.61 -10.07
CA LYS A 13 -0.44 -13.14 -8.71
C LYS A 13 -1.56 -14.15 -8.46
N TYR A 14 -1.20 -15.38 -8.08
CA TYR A 14 -2.18 -16.38 -7.71
C TYR A 14 -2.64 -16.20 -6.26
N ILE A 15 -3.94 -15.95 -6.04
CA ILE A 15 -4.52 -15.75 -4.70
C ILE A 15 -5.36 -16.95 -4.22
N GLY A 16 -5.50 -17.99 -5.04
CA GLY A 16 -6.21 -19.21 -4.67
C GLY A 16 -5.43 -20.10 -3.70
N LYS A 17 -6.06 -21.19 -3.24
CA LYS A 17 -5.45 -22.19 -2.36
C LYS A 17 -4.80 -23.31 -3.18
N GLY A 18 -3.69 -23.87 -2.70
CA GLY A 18 -2.97 -24.95 -3.39
C GLY A 18 -1.99 -24.47 -4.46
N SER A 19 -1.85 -25.26 -5.53
CA SER A 19 -0.95 -24.96 -6.65
C SER A 19 -1.58 -25.42 -7.96
N PHE A 20 -1.28 -24.74 -9.05
CA PHE A 20 -1.67 -25.16 -10.39
C PHE A 20 -0.46 -25.20 -11.31
N THR A 21 -0.59 -25.94 -12.40
CA THR A 21 0.45 -26.03 -13.43
C THR A 21 0.01 -25.23 -14.64
N THR A 22 0.86 -24.32 -15.13
CA THR A 22 0.61 -23.59 -16.38
C THR A 22 0.68 -24.54 -17.57
N LYS A 23 0.17 -24.12 -18.74
CA LYS A 23 0.35 -24.89 -19.99
C LYS A 23 1.84 -25.12 -20.31
N ALA A 24 2.72 -24.22 -19.90
CA ALA A 24 4.17 -24.36 -20.02
C ALA A 24 4.81 -25.39 -19.05
N GLY A 25 4.02 -26.03 -18.17
CA GLY A 25 4.51 -27.02 -17.21
C GLY A 25 5.09 -26.43 -15.91
N VAL A 26 4.90 -25.13 -15.66
CA VAL A 26 5.42 -24.47 -14.46
C VAL A 26 4.40 -24.56 -13.33
N ILE A 27 4.83 -25.03 -12.16
CA ILE A 27 3.99 -25.11 -10.96
C ILE A 27 3.99 -23.76 -10.25
N ILE A 28 2.82 -23.15 -10.13
CA ILE A 28 2.58 -21.89 -9.42
C ILE A 28 1.87 -22.19 -8.10
N LYS A 29 2.48 -21.74 -7.00
CA LYS A 29 1.95 -21.90 -5.64
C LYS A 29 1.10 -20.71 -5.22
N SER A 30 0.24 -20.90 -4.22
CA SER A 30 -0.54 -19.81 -3.61
C SER A 30 0.35 -18.62 -3.23
N ASN A 31 -0.13 -17.41 -3.50
CA ASN A 31 0.57 -16.12 -3.36
C ASN A 31 1.82 -15.93 -4.23
N GLN A 32 2.14 -16.87 -5.12
CA GLN A 32 3.25 -16.72 -6.04
C GLN A 32 2.91 -15.75 -7.17
N VAL A 33 3.87 -14.87 -7.46
CA VAL A 33 3.83 -13.96 -8.60
C VAL A 33 4.54 -14.63 -9.77
N PHE A 34 3.97 -14.56 -10.96
CA PHE A 34 4.49 -15.23 -12.15
C PHE A 34 4.16 -14.47 -13.43
N ASN A 35 4.98 -14.66 -14.46
CA ASN A 35 4.76 -14.13 -15.80
C ASN A 35 4.11 -15.21 -16.66
N ALA A 36 2.97 -14.91 -17.26
CA ALA A 36 2.29 -15.81 -18.18
C ALA A 36 1.38 -15.00 -19.10
N LEU A 37 1.02 -15.54 -20.25
CA LEU A 37 -0.10 -15.01 -21.01
C LEU A 37 -1.41 -15.47 -20.36
N GLU A 38 -2.50 -14.71 -20.54
CA GLU A 38 -3.82 -15.13 -20.04
C GLU A 38 -4.23 -16.51 -20.60
N ASP A 39 -3.81 -16.82 -21.84
CA ASP A 39 -4.06 -18.12 -22.46
C ASP A 39 -3.28 -19.28 -21.83
N ASP A 40 -2.11 -19.02 -21.24
CA ASP A 40 -1.31 -20.03 -20.54
C ASP A 40 -1.91 -20.46 -19.20
N ILE A 41 -2.84 -19.66 -18.69
CA ILE A 41 -3.51 -19.86 -17.41
C ILE A 41 -4.80 -20.66 -17.66
N PRO A 42 -4.96 -21.85 -17.03
CA PRO A 42 -6.17 -22.62 -17.20
C PRO A 42 -7.40 -21.83 -16.76
N PHE A 43 -8.50 -21.92 -17.51
CA PHE A 43 -9.71 -21.13 -17.30
C PHE A 43 -10.23 -21.18 -15.85
N ALA A 44 -10.16 -22.36 -15.21
CA ALA A 44 -10.58 -22.56 -13.83
C ALA A 44 -9.80 -21.71 -12.79
N PHE A 45 -8.59 -21.25 -13.13
CA PHE A 45 -7.74 -20.46 -12.25
C PHE A 45 -7.77 -18.96 -12.59
N ARG A 46 -8.42 -18.54 -13.69
CA ARG A 46 -8.48 -17.12 -14.09
C ARG A 46 -9.22 -16.24 -13.08
N ASP A 47 -10.21 -16.79 -12.40
CA ASP A 47 -10.99 -16.08 -11.36
C ASP A 47 -10.18 -15.86 -10.06
N VAL A 48 -9.13 -16.65 -9.85
CA VAL A 48 -8.31 -16.68 -8.62
C VAL A 48 -6.87 -16.17 -8.85
N ILE A 49 -6.65 -15.46 -9.93
CA ILE A 49 -5.40 -14.75 -10.23
C ILE A 49 -5.70 -13.26 -10.41
N ILE A 50 -4.76 -12.42 -9.98
CA ILE A 50 -4.87 -10.96 -10.11
C ILE A 50 -3.76 -10.50 -11.05
N LEU A 51 -4.12 -9.71 -12.06
CA LEU A 51 -3.16 -9.03 -12.92
C LEU A 51 -2.42 -7.97 -12.07
N GLN A 52 -1.12 -8.13 -11.89
CA GLN A 52 -0.22 -7.17 -11.24
C GLN A 52 0.34 -6.14 -12.22
N ASN A 53 -0.06 -6.21 -13.50
CA ASN A 53 0.36 -5.30 -14.56
C ASN A 53 -0.42 -3.98 -14.59
N GLU A 54 -1.20 -3.70 -13.55
CA GLU A 54 -1.67 -2.34 -13.33
C GLU A 54 -0.42 -1.45 -13.23
N PRO A 55 -0.40 -0.25 -13.82
CA PRO A 55 0.61 0.73 -13.43
C PRO A 55 0.48 0.75 -11.92
N LYS A 56 1.56 0.36 -11.24
CA LYS A 56 1.75 0.65 -9.82
C LYS A 56 1.17 2.04 -9.71
N GLN A 57 0.03 2.20 -9.02
CA GLN A 57 -0.25 3.49 -8.48
C GLN A 57 1.02 3.70 -7.67
N GLU A 58 1.92 4.49 -8.24
CA GLU A 58 2.90 5.20 -7.48
C GLU A 58 2.03 5.74 -6.37
N VAL A 59 2.12 5.08 -5.21
CA VAL A 59 2.04 5.75 -3.94
C VAL A 59 2.98 6.90 -4.17
N THR A 60 2.40 7.99 -4.70
CA THR A 60 3.02 9.28 -4.71
C THR A 60 3.27 9.41 -3.24
N GLU A 61 4.53 9.23 -2.87
CA GLU A 61 5.04 9.59 -1.58
C GLU A 61 4.69 11.06 -1.52
N VAL A 62 3.48 11.33 -1.03
CA VAL A 62 2.99 12.67 -0.77
C VAL A 62 4.05 13.15 0.18
N GLN A 63 4.86 14.10 -0.29
CA GLN A 63 5.88 14.75 0.50
C GLN A 63 5.28 14.91 1.90
N GLN A 64 5.85 14.20 2.87
CA GLN A 64 5.44 14.31 4.27
C GLN A 64 5.79 15.73 4.69
N ASP A 65 4.93 16.68 4.35
CA ASP A 65 4.65 17.76 5.27
C ASP A 65 4.07 17.06 6.49
N SER A 66 4.75 17.17 7.63
CA SER A 66 4.41 16.49 8.86
C SER A 66 3.00 16.89 9.31
N PHE A 67 1.97 16.16 8.87
CA PHE A 67 0.58 16.46 9.19
C PHE A 67 0.25 15.94 10.60
N TYR A 68 0.62 16.72 11.61
CA TYR A 68 0.09 16.53 12.95
C TYR A 68 -1.40 16.88 12.96
N SER A 69 -2.22 16.06 13.61
CA SER A 69 -3.67 16.22 13.66
C SER A 69 -4.19 16.17 15.10
N LYS A 70 -5.23 16.93 15.42
CA LYS A 70 -5.92 16.84 16.73
C LYS A 70 -7.03 15.80 16.70
N GLN A 71 -6.97 14.82 17.60
CA GLN A 71 -7.97 13.78 17.80
C GLN A 71 -8.76 14.08 19.08
N GLU A 72 -10.08 14.25 18.98
CA GLU A 72 -10.94 14.42 20.16
C GLU A 72 -11.08 13.08 20.90
N VAL A 73 -10.71 13.07 22.18
CA VAL A 73 -10.78 11.87 23.03
C VAL A 73 -12.00 11.94 23.94
N ILE A 74 -12.27 13.12 24.49
CA ILE A 74 -13.38 13.40 25.40
C ILE A 74 -13.87 14.80 25.04
N LYS A 75 -15.16 15.07 25.14
CA LYS A 75 -15.77 16.38 24.83
C LYS A 75 -14.91 17.56 25.32
N GLY A 76 -14.27 18.26 24.37
CA GLY A 76 -13.40 19.41 24.63
C GLY A 76 -11.97 19.09 25.10
N TRP A 77 -11.50 17.85 24.93
CA TRP A 77 -10.15 17.38 25.20
C TRP A 77 -9.61 16.60 24.01
N TYR A 78 -8.43 16.99 23.55
CA TYR A 78 -7.81 16.53 22.31
C TYR A 78 -6.42 15.94 22.59
N ASN A 79 -6.05 14.95 21.80
CA ASN A 79 -4.66 14.49 21.68
C ASN A 79 -4.10 14.94 20.34
N VAL A 80 -2.83 15.29 20.30
CA VAL A 80 -2.12 15.55 19.05
C VAL A 80 -1.49 14.24 18.60
N VAL A 81 -1.85 13.79 17.40
CA VAL A 81 -1.37 12.55 16.81
C VAL A 81 -0.60 12.83 15.53
N ASP A 82 0.43 12.04 15.26
CA ASP A 82 1.13 12.05 13.96
C ASP A 82 0.34 11.27 12.88
N THR A 83 0.91 11.21 11.67
CA THR A 83 0.32 10.46 10.54
C THR A 83 0.20 8.95 10.78
N GLU A 84 0.95 8.42 11.74
CA GLU A 84 0.92 7.02 12.16
C GLU A 84 -0.07 6.79 13.32
N GLY A 85 -0.71 7.86 13.81
CA GLY A 85 -1.66 7.82 14.93
C GLY A 85 -0.99 7.78 16.30
N LYS A 86 0.31 8.08 16.41
CA LYS A 86 1.04 8.12 17.67
C LYS A 86 0.73 9.42 18.40
N ILE A 87 0.33 9.30 19.66
CA ILE A 87 0.05 10.43 20.55
C ILE A 87 1.37 11.11 20.94
N LEU A 88 1.48 12.41 20.68
CA LEU A 88 2.68 13.21 20.96
C LEU A 88 2.58 14.00 22.26
N ASN A 89 1.37 14.22 22.77
CA ASN A 89 1.15 14.93 24.03
C ASN A 89 1.16 13.98 25.23
N GLU A 90 1.83 14.36 26.32
CA GLU A 90 1.86 13.57 27.57
C GLU A 90 0.49 13.50 28.27
N LYS A 91 -0.34 14.53 28.09
CA LYS A 91 -1.69 14.64 28.66
C LYS A 91 -2.63 15.25 27.64
N LYS A 92 -3.89 14.80 27.63
CA LYS A 92 -4.97 15.40 26.83
C LYS A 92 -5.00 16.92 26.99
N LEU A 93 -5.02 17.63 25.87
CA LEU A 93 -4.96 19.08 25.77
C LEU A 93 -6.34 19.67 25.48
N ARG A 94 -6.54 20.97 25.73
CA ARG A 94 -7.69 21.71 25.21
C ARG A 94 -7.47 22.03 23.73
N SER A 95 -8.51 22.47 23.00
CA SER A 95 -8.37 22.74 21.57
C SER A 95 -7.24 23.73 21.31
N ASP A 96 -7.24 24.88 21.99
CA ASP A 96 -6.22 25.92 21.80
C ASP A 96 -4.79 25.37 22.02
N ALA A 97 -4.58 24.65 23.12
CA ALA A 97 -3.28 24.06 23.43
C ALA A 97 -2.86 22.94 22.45
N ALA A 98 -3.83 22.23 21.85
CA ALA A 98 -3.54 21.23 20.83
C ALA A 98 -3.16 21.89 19.48
N ASP A 99 -3.81 23.00 19.14
CA ASP A 99 -3.50 23.80 17.96
C ASP A 99 -2.09 24.43 18.10
N GLU A 100 -1.76 25.02 19.25
CA GLU A 100 -0.42 25.55 19.54
C GLU A 100 0.68 24.49 19.41
N LEU A 101 0.43 23.28 19.92
CA LEU A 101 1.40 22.18 19.84
C LEU A 101 1.60 21.71 18.39
N ILE A 102 0.55 21.68 17.58
CA ILE A 102 0.64 21.35 16.14
C ILE A 102 1.45 22.42 15.40
N GLU A 103 1.23 23.70 15.71
CA GLU A 103 2.00 24.81 15.13
C GLU A 103 3.48 24.74 15.53
N GLU A 104 3.78 24.48 16.80
CA GLU A 104 5.15 24.32 17.31
C GLU A 104 5.87 23.18 16.58
N LEU A 105 5.25 22.00 16.49
CA LEU A 105 5.82 20.83 15.82
C LEU A 105 6.06 21.05 14.32
N ASN A 106 5.22 21.86 13.66
CA ASN A 106 5.39 22.22 12.26
C ASN A 106 6.52 23.25 12.02
N ASN A 107 6.88 24.04 13.04
CA ASN A 107 7.88 25.11 12.93
C ASN A 107 9.32 24.65 13.26
N ILE A 108 9.50 23.43 13.77
CA ILE A 108 10.84 22.86 14.09
C ILE A 108 11.51 22.24 12.84
N LYS A 109 11.30 22.81 11.65
CA LYS A 109 11.85 22.31 10.36
C LYS A 109 13.26 22.82 10.07
#